data_AF-A0A015XBZ7-F1
#
_entry.id   AF-A0A015XBZ7-F1
#
_cell.length_a   1.000
_cell.length_b   1.000
_cell.length_c   1.000
_cell.angle_alpha   90.00
_cell.angle_beta   90.00
_cell.angle_gamma   90.00
#
_symmetry.space_group_name_H-M   'P 1'
#
loop_
_entity.id
_entity.type
_entity.pdbx_description
1 polymer ?
#
loop_
_entity_poly.entity_id
_entity_poly.type
_entity_poly.pdbx_seq_one_letter_code
_entity_poly.pdbx_strand_id
1 'polypeptide(L)'
;FENLKTEKLSDVSTRSLSDYAMSIKKEEQKKIWTNKGYECHDLGAIRNFLSKERADGYIRDICNHTDQNYNCEKVNLLLIKKYPIKTIGPLLKTSWHQRSPFNVDASNKLAGCVPIAIAQIAKYYEWPVTYSWTHIPLRCNTNIEDDEFFKKFIKDIRSFSKVTYKDKATGATMGNAVKAFKKLNYSATLMDYKRSETIQEIQNNRPVFMGGDRKAIFFDIITKGHAWVCDGYEVRQTQYASLVWGSKFNIPDMEEPDYFFTNGTYDTSEFLHMNWGWGENGGNGWYIFDNIYNRTHDVSYHLNREIIKVSPNK
;
A
#
# COMPACT_ATOMS: atom_id res chain seq x y z
N PHE A 1 -1.42 -31.53 -65.36
CA PHE A 1 -2.01 -30.23 -65.00
C PHE A 1 -2.68 -30.40 -63.64
N GLU A 2 -2.00 -29.83 -62.63
CA GLU A 2 -2.45 -29.38 -61.31
C GLU A 2 -3.47 -30.22 -60.51
N ASN A 3 -2.92 -30.98 -59.55
CA ASN A 3 -3.50 -31.10 -58.22
C ASN A 3 -2.87 -30.02 -57.31
N LEU A 4 -3.63 -29.54 -56.33
CA LEU A 4 -3.29 -28.68 -55.17
C LEU A 4 -3.71 -27.20 -55.27
N LYS A 5 -4.86 -26.87 -54.65
CA LYS A 5 -5.02 -25.85 -53.58
C LYS A 5 -6.50 -25.59 -53.31
N THR A 6 -7.07 -26.38 -52.40
CA THR A 6 -8.35 -26.07 -51.73
C THR A 6 -8.19 -26.34 -50.25
N GLU A 7 -7.21 -25.69 -49.64
CA GLU A 7 -7.12 -25.54 -48.19
C GLU A 7 -6.79 -24.07 -47.87
N LYS A 8 -7.45 -23.53 -46.84
CA LYS A 8 -7.14 -22.27 -46.12
C LYS A 8 -7.70 -20.92 -46.62
N LEU A 9 -9.00 -20.83 -46.89
CA LEU A 9 -9.70 -19.52 -46.84
C LEU A 9 -10.90 -19.49 -45.89
N SER A 10 -11.58 -20.62 -45.64
CA SER A 10 -12.71 -20.71 -44.70
C SER A 10 -12.29 -20.80 -43.21
N ASP A 11 -11.24 -21.54 -42.90
CA ASP A 11 -10.79 -21.77 -41.51
C ASP A 11 -10.14 -20.57 -40.84
N VAL A 12 -9.49 -19.69 -41.62
CA VAL A 12 -8.80 -18.51 -41.09
C VAL A 12 -9.82 -17.41 -40.74
N SER A 13 -10.86 -17.27 -41.56
CA SER A 13 -11.97 -16.32 -41.35
C SER A 13 -12.86 -16.72 -40.17
N THR A 14 -13.15 -18.02 -40.02
CA THR A 14 -13.97 -18.53 -38.91
C THR A 14 -13.24 -18.46 -37.57
N ARG A 15 -11.93 -18.74 -37.52
CA ARG A 15 -11.12 -18.58 -36.29
C ARG A 15 -10.97 -17.12 -35.83
N SER A 16 -10.87 -16.16 -36.75
CA SER A 16 -10.80 -14.74 -36.37
C SER A 16 -12.13 -14.20 -35.85
N LEU A 17 -13.25 -14.68 -36.40
CA LEU A 17 -14.60 -14.38 -35.91
C LEU A 17 -14.88 -15.03 -34.54
N SER A 18 -14.39 -16.25 -34.29
CA SER A 18 -14.50 -16.89 -32.97
C SER A 18 -13.67 -16.20 -31.90
N ASP A 19 -12.44 -15.77 -32.24
CA ASP A 19 -11.58 -15.00 -31.33
C ASP A 19 -12.22 -13.65 -30.95
N TYR A 20 -12.85 -12.96 -31.90
CA TYR A 20 -13.57 -11.72 -31.65
C TYR A 20 -14.80 -11.93 -30.76
N ALA A 21 -15.64 -12.92 -31.05
CA ALA A 21 -16.80 -13.25 -30.21
C ALA A 21 -16.38 -13.60 -28.77
N MET A 22 -15.27 -14.35 -28.63
CA MET A 22 -14.68 -14.67 -27.33
C MET A 22 -14.19 -13.45 -26.57
N SER A 23 -13.63 -12.45 -27.25
CA SER A 23 -13.23 -11.19 -26.63
C SER A 23 -14.40 -10.42 -26.01
N ILE A 24 -15.56 -10.41 -26.67
CA ILE A 24 -16.76 -9.75 -26.16
C ILE A 24 -17.26 -10.46 -24.90
N LYS A 25 -17.37 -11.80 -24.94
CA LYS A 25 -17.74 -12.62 -23.78
C LYS A 25 -16.78 -12.45 -22.62
N LYS A 26 -15.48 -12.33 -22.90
CA LYS A 26 -14.44 -12.06 -21.91
C LYS A 26 -14.69 -10.73 -21.20
N GLU A 27 -15.04 -9.67 -21.93
CA GLU A 27 -15.37 -8.36 -21.34
C GLU A 27 -16.65 -8.38 -20.50
N GLU A 28 -17.67 -9.16 -20.90
CA GLU A 28 -18.88 -9.37 -20.11
C GLU A 28 -18.56 -10.08 -18.78
N GLN A 29 -17.78 -11.16 -18.84
CA GLN A 29 -17.33 -11.87 -17.64
C GLN A 29 -16.46 -10.98 -16.75
N LYS A 30 -15.58 -10.14 -17.29
CA LYS A 30 -14.82 -9.16 -16.49
C LYS A 30 -15.76 -8.28 -15.66
N LYS A 31 -16.86 -7.77 -16.24
CA LYS A 31 -17.84 -6.94 -15.50
C LYS A 31 -18.51 -7.73 -14.37
N ILE A 32 -18.97 -8.95 -14.66
CA ILE A 32 -19.63 -9.84 -13.68
C ILE A 32 -18.70 -10.11 -12.48
N TRP A 33 -17.45 -10.49 -12.75
CA TRP A 33 -16.52 -10.90 -11.70
C TRP A 33 -15.90 -9.71 -10.96
N THR A 34 -15.74 -8.57 -11.62
CA THR A 34 -15.40 -7.31 -10.96
C THR A 34 -16.48 -6.92 -9.95
N ASN A 35 -17.77 -7.05 -10.29
CA ASN A 35 -18.87 -6.81 -9.36
C ASN A 35 -18.90 -7.81 -8.18
N LYS A 36 -18.34 -9.01 -8.35
CA LYS A 36 -18.14 -10.01 -7.28
C LYS A 36 -16.85 -9.77 -6.45
N GLY A 37 -16.13 -8.69 -6.72
CA GLY A 37 -14.93 -8.25 -6.00
C GLY A 37 -13.63 -8.93 -6.43
N TYR A 38 -13.53 -9.41 -7.68
CA TYR A 38 -12.29 -9.95 -8.24
C TYR A 38 -11.58 -8.90 -9.12
N GLU A 39 -10.26 -8.83 -9.00
CA GLU A 39 -9.41 -8.22 -10.01
C GLU A 39 -9.35 -9.18 -11.22
N CYS A 40 -9.65 -8.68 -12.41
CA CYS A 40 -9.69 -9.49 -13.63
C CYS A 40 -8.51 -9.13 -14.55
N HIS A 41 -7.76 -10.12 -14.98
CA HIS A 41 -6.58 -9.96 -15.84
C HIS A 41 -6.56 -11.01 -16.96
N ASP A 42 -5.72 -10.79 -17.96
CA ASP A 42 -5.37 -11.86 -18.91
C ASP A 42 -4.58 -12.96 -18.20
N LEU A 43 -4.74 -14.21 -18.65
CA LEU A 43 -4.14 -15.38 -17.99
C LEU A 43 -2.63 -15.21 -17.74
N GLY A 44 -1.90 -14.69 -18.74
CA GLY A 44 -0.46 -14.49 -18.66
C GLY A 44 0.01 -13.55 -17.55
N ALA A 45 -0.88 -12.70 -17.01
CA ALA A 45 -0.55 -11.78 -15.91
C ALA A 45 -0.16 -12.52 -14.62
N ILE A 46 -0.50 -13.81 -14.48
CA ILE A 46 -0.13 -14.64 -13.32
C ILE A 46 1.40 -14.67 -13.08
N ARG A 47 2.20 -14.50 -14.14
CA ARG A 47 3.67 -14.42 -14.09
C ARG A 47 4.19 -13.20 -13.32
N ASN A 48 3.36 -12.17 -13.12
CA ASN A 48 3.69 -11.00 -12.30
C ASN A 48 3.44 -11.23 -10.80
N PHE A 49 2.76 -12.32 -10.45
CA PHE A 49 2.30 -12.57 -9.08
C PHE A 49 2.92 -13.82 -8.45
N LEU A 50 3.24 -14.83 -9.26
CA LEU A 50 3.81 -16.09 -8.82
C LEU A 50 5.27 -16.25 -9.27
N SER A 51 6.01 -17.15 -8.61
CA SER A 51 7.31 -17.61 -9.12
C SER A 51 7.15 -18.23 -10.51
N LYS A 52 8.23 -18.25 -11.28
CA LYS A 52 8.21 -18.81 -12.63
C LYS A 52 7.64 -20.23 -12.67
N GLU A 53 8.11 -21.13 -11.79
CA GLU A 53 7.60 -22.51 -11.81
C GLU A 53 6.10 -22.60 -11.48
N ARG A 54 5.64 -21.82 -10.50
CA ARG A 54 4.23 -21.81 -10.10
C ARG A 54 3.33 -21.20 -11.17
N ALA A 55 3.77 -20.12 -11.81
CA ALA A 55 3.06 -19.48 -12.91
C ALA A 55 2.97 -20.41 -14.13
N ASP A 56 4.07 -21.05 -14.52
CA ASP A 56 4.11 -21.98 -15.66
C ASP A 56 3.25 -23.22 -15.40
N GLY A 57 3.28 -23.76 -14.17
CA GLY A 57 2.39 -24.84 -13.74
C GLY A 57 0.91 -24.45 -13.81
N TYR A 58 0.57 -23.27 -13.26
CA TYR A 58 -0.79 -22.74 -13.30
C TYR A 58 -1.31 -22.58 -14.73
N ILE A 59 -0.52 -21.95 -15.61
CA ILE A 59 -0.92 -21.74 -17.02
C ILE A 59 -1.08 -23.08 -17.74
N ARG A 60 -0.15 -24.02 -17.52
CA ARG A 60 -0.24 -25.37 -18.11
C ARG A 60 -1.53 -26.07 -17.70
N ASP A 61 -1.91 -26.01 -16.42
CA ASP A 61 -3.14 -26.62 -15.94
C ASP A 61 -4.38 -25.99 -16.59
N ILE A 62 -4.44 -24.66 -16.67
CA ILE A 62 -5.54 -23.97 -17.37
C ILE A 62 -5.60 -24.34 -18.85
N CYS A 63 -4.45 -24.36 -19.54
CA CYS A 63 -4.41 -24.67 -20.97
C CYS A 63 -4.74 -26.12 -21.28
N ASN A 64 -4.39 -27.07 -20.40
CA ASN A 64 -4.79 -28.46 -20.53
C ASN A 64 -6.31 -28.67 -20.44
N HIS A 65 -7.03 -27.73 -19.80
CA HIS A 65 -8.48 -27.76 -19.67
C HIS A 65 -9.20 -26.82 -20.65
N THR A 66 -8.46 -26.07 -21.47
CA THR A 66 -9.05 -25.19 -22.49
C THR A 66 -9.37 -25.99 -23.75
N ASP A 67 -10.47 -25.66 -24.44
CA ASP A 67 -10.76 -26.23 -25.75
C ASP A 67 -9.60 -25.99 -26.74
N GLN A 68 -9.17 -27.07 -27.40
CA GLN A 68 -8.06 -27.07 -28.35
C GLN A 68 -8.26 -26.15 -29.57
N ASN A 69 -9.49 -25.76 -29.87
CA ASN A 69 -9.81 -24.82 -30.94
C ASN A 69 -9.49 -23.37 -30.58
N TYR A 70 -9.29 -23.07 -29.29
CA TYR A 70 -9.02 -21.72 -28.81
C TYR A 70 -7.57 -21.52 -28.39
N ASN A 71 -7.11 -20.27 -28.50
CA ASN A 71 -5.86 -19.87 -27.88
C ASN A 71 -6.07 -19.65 -26.37
N CYS A 72 -5.58 -20.58 -25.56
CA CYS A 72 -5.68 -20.57 -24.10
C CYS A 72 -5.38 -19.22 -23.42
N GLU A 73 -4.26 -18.58 -23.77
CA GLU A 73 -3.86 -17.32 -23.11
C GLU A 73 -4.79 -16.15 -23.49
N LYS A 74 -5.47 -16.23 -24.64
CA LYS A 74 -6.39 -15.19 -25.09
C LYS A 74 -7.79 -15.33 -24.49
N VAL A 75 -8.34 -16.54 -24.43
CA VAL A 75 -9.75 -16.74 -24.07
C VAL A 75 -10.00 -16.77 -22.57
N ASN A 76 -9.03 -17.26 -21.78
CA ASN A 76 -9.21 -17.41 -20.34
C ASN A 76 -8.92 -16.12 -19.57
N LEU A 77 -9.58 -15.99 -18.42
CA LEU A 77 -9.38 -14.90 -17.47
C LEU A 77 -8.64 -15.40 -16.24
N LEU A 78 -7.68 -14.61 -15.78
CA LEU A 78 -7.17 -14.70 -14.43
C LEU A 78 -8.04 -13.83 -13.52
N LEU A 79 -8.48 -14.41 -12.43
CA LEU A 79 -9.24 -13.76 -11.37
C LEU A 79 -8.41 -13.78 -10.10
N ILE A 80 -8.22 -12.61 -9.49
CA ILE A 80 -7.49 -12.46 -8.24
C ILE A 80 -8.42 -11.86 -7.19
N LYS A 81 -8.56 -12.53 -6.05
CA LYS A 81 -9.27 -11.99 -4.90
C LYS A 81 -8.36 -11.95 -3.70
N LYS A 82 -8.28 -10.77 -3.07
CA LYS A 82 -7.49 -10.55 -1.87
C LYS A 82 -8.45 -10.28 -0.73
N TYR A 83 -8.25 -10.92 0.40
CA TYR A 83 -9.03 -10.66 1.60
C TYR A 83 -8.12 -10.58 2.82
N PRO A 84 -8.35 -9.62 3.72
CA PRO A 84 -7.59 -9.54 4.97
C PRO A 84 -7.98 -10.72 5.87
N ILE A 85 -6.97 -11.42 6.38
CA ILE A 85 -7.16 -12.51 7.37
C ILE A 85 -6.70 -12.09 8.77
N LYS A 86 -5.94 -11.00 8.87
CA LYS A 86 -5.57 -10.34 10.12
C LYS A 86 -5.35 -8.86 9.84
N THR A 87 -6.00 -7.99 10.60
CA THR A 87 -5.82 -6.53 10.49
C THR A 87 -5.71 -5.94 11.89
N ILE A 88 -4.66 -5.15 12.12
CA ILE A 88 -4.45 -4.35 13.33
C ILE A 88 -4.22 -2.92 12.87
N GLY A 89 -5.03 -1.98 13.38
CA GLY A 89 -5.01 -0.58 12.96
C GLY A 89 -5.82 -0.29 11.69
N PRO A 90 -5.71 0.92 11.11
CA PRO A 90 -4.81 2.02 11.53
C PRO A 90 -5.06 2.46 12.97
N LEU A 91 -4.00 2.54 13.78
CA LEU A 91 -4.07 2.90 15.20
C LEU A 91 -4.30 4.40 15.37
N LEU A 92 -3.67 5.22 14.52
CA LEU A 92 -3.86 6.67 14.56
C LEU A 92 -5.25 7.02 14.00
N LYS A 93 -5.93 7.95 14.67
CA LYS A 93 -7.13 8.61 14.15
C LYS A 93 -6.82 9.94 13.46
N THR A 94 -5.57 10.39 13.56
CA THR A 94 -5.11 11.65 12.98
C THR A 94 -4.72 11.49 11.52
N SER A 95 -4.98 12.52 10.71
CA SER A 95 -4.54 12.60 9.32
C SER A 95 -3.93 13.97 9.05
N TRP A 96 -2.92 14.34 9.84
CA TRP A 96 -2.35 15.69 9.85
C TRP A 96 -1.37 15.94 8.71
N HIS A 97 -1.06 17.21 8.47
CA HIS A 97 -0.06 17.67 7.50
C HIS A 97 0.85 18.76 8.09
N GLN A 98 1.82 19.23 7.30
CA GLN A 98 2.88 20.14 7.79
C GLN A 98 2.58 21.64 7.61
N ARG A 99 1.36 22.01 7.18
CA ARG A 99 0.96 23.41 6.92
C ARG A 99 -0.02 23.86 8.00
N SER A 100 -0.60 25.05 7.84
CA SER A 100 -1.68 25.56 8.69
C SER A 100 -2.73 24.48 8.98
N PRO A 101 -3.09 24.22 10.25
CA PRO A 101 -2.75 24.98 11.45
C PRO A 101 -1.43 24.55 12.15
N PHE A 102 -0.75 23.49 11.71
CA PHE A 102 0.39 22.89 12.43
C PHE A 102 1.73 23.61 12.25
N ASN A 103 1.78 24.62 11.38
CA ASN A 103 2.98 25.40 11.09
C ASN A 103 3.10 26.66 11.96
N VAL A 104 2.41 26.74 13.11
CA VAL A 104 2.48 27.86 14.08
C VAL A 104 3.92 28.32 14.30
N ASP A 105 4.24 29.60 14.10
CA ASP A 105 5.58 30.20 14.23
C ASP A 105 6.69 29.60 13.33
N ALA A 106 6.33 28.87 12.27
CA ALA A 106 7.32 28.39 11.29
C ALA A 106 7.69 29.53 10.34
N SER A 107 8.94 29.97 10.35
CA SER A 107 9.41 31.05 9.45
C SER A 107 9.20 30.72 7.97
N ASN A 108 9.32 29.45 7.59
CA ASN A 108 9.09 28.95 6.23
C ASN A 108 7.68 28.37 6.00
N LYS A 109 6.74 28.58 6.94
CA LYS A 109 5.37 28.07 6.90
C LYS A 109 5.26 26.53 6.82
N LEU A 110 6.29 25.80 7.27
CA LEU A 110 6.31 24.34 7.31
C LEU A 110 6.68 23.81 8.71
N ALA A 111 5.84 22.94 9.26
CA ALA A 111 6.07 22.30 10.56
C ALA A 111 7.26 21.32 10.53
N GLY A 112 7.42 20.58 9.44
CA GLY A 112 8.39 19.49 9.30
C GLY A 112 7.79 18.12 9.57
N CYS A 113 8.27 17.09 8.87
CA CYS A 113 7.77 15.72 8.97
C CYS A 113 7.99 15.11 10.36
N VAL A 114 9.16 15.35 10.96
CA VAL A 114 9.50 14.83 12.30
C VAL A 114 8.54 15.39 13.38
N PRO A 115 8.33 16.72 13.52
CA PRO A 115 7.33 17.24 14.45
C PRO A 115 5.92 16.67 14.25
N ILE A 116 5.45 16.52 13.00
CA ILE A 116 4.12 15.98 12.73
C ILE A 116 4.02 14.51 13.18
N ALA A 117 5.01 13.68 12.85
CA ALA A 117 5.01 12.28 13.27
C ALA A 117 5.04 12.12 14.80
N ILE A 118 5.83 12.93 15.51
CA ILE A 118 5.83 12.95 16.99
C ILE A 118 4.46 13.37 17.53
N ALA A 119 3.90 14.46 16.99
CA ALA A 119 2.64 15.02 17.46
C ALA A 119 1.47 14.03 17.25
N GLN A 120 1.44 13.31 16.13
CA GLN A 120 0.42 12.28 15.87
C GLN A 120 0.50 11.12 16.87
N ILE A 121 1.71 10.66 17.21
CA ILE A 121 1.90 9.62 18.24
C ILE A 121 1.50 10.16 19.62
N ALA A 122 1.86 11.40 19.95
CA ALA A 122 1.49 12.00 21.22
C ALA A 122 -0.04 12.13 21.37
N LYS A 123 -0.73 12.48 20.29
CA LYS A 123 -2.20 12.53 20.24
C LYS A 123 -2.84 11.13 20.30
N TYR A 124 -2.23 10.10 19.74
CA TYR A 124 -2.71 8.72 19.87
C TYR A 124 -2.77 8.27 21.33
N TYR A 125 -1.71 8.53 22.10
CA TYR A 125 -1.67 8.17 23.52
C TYR A 125 -2.38 9.16 24.44
N GLU A 126 -2.68 10.36 23.93
CA GLU A 126 -3.09 11.53 24.72
C GLU A 126 -2.16 11.72 25.93
N TRP A 127 -0.85 11.76 25.65
CA TRP A 127 0.20 11.85 26.66
C TRP A 127 1.33 12.80 26.24
N PRO A 128 1.86 13.63 27.16
CA PRO A 128 1.59 13.69 28.61
C PRO A 128 0.24 14.32 29.00
N VAL A 129 -0.23 14.03 30.23
CA VAL A 129 -1.49 14.57 30.80
C VAL A 129 -1.48 16.09 31.00
N THR A 130 -0.32 16.74 30.82
CA THR A 130 -0.16 18.20 30.92
C THR A 130 -0.77 18.97 29.75
N TYR A 131 -1.21 18.29 28.70
CA TYR A 131 -1.89 18.92 27.55
C TYR A 131 -3.40 18.71 27.61
N SER A 132 -4.15 19.72 27.17
CA SER A 132 -5.61 19.64 27.01
C SER A 132 -5.96 18.91 25.71
N TRP A 133 -5.91 17.58 25.72
CA TRP A 133 -6.08 16.75 24.51
C TRP A 133 -7.42 16.93 23.79
N THR A 134 -8.46 17.36 24.49
CA THR A 134 -9.78 17.70 23.92
C THR A 134 -9.72 18.89 22.95
N HIS A 135 -8.74 19.79 23.12
CA HIS A 135 -8.49 20.93 22.23
C HIS A 135 -7.61 20.56 21.03
N ILE A 136 -7.03 19.36 20.99
CA ILE A 136 -6.16 18.92 19.90
C ILE A 136 -6.99 18.06 18.93
N PRO A 137 -7.30 18.55 17.72
CA PRO A 137 -8.30 17.92 16.85
C PRO A 137 -7.73 16.70 16.12
N LEU A 138 -8.56 15.69 15.88
CA LEU A 138 -8.14 14.52 15.09
C LEU A 138 -7.93 14.86 13.62
N ARG A 139 -8.73 15.77 13.07
CA ARG A 139 -8.66 16.19 11.67
C ARG A 139 -8.27 17.66 11.59
N CYS A 140 -7.68 18.05 10.47
CA CYS A 140 -7.36 19.44 10.23
C CYS A 140 -8.67 20.25 10.13
N ASN A 141 -8.85 21.20 11.03
CA ASN A 141 -9.85 22.26 10.91
C ASN A 141 -9.12 23.60 11.00
N THR A 142 -9.49 24.55 10.13
CA THR A 142 -8.83 25.87 10.09
C THR A 142 -9.14 26.73 11.30
N ASN A 143 -10.21 26.41 12.04
CA ASN A 143 -10.69 27.21 13.17
C ASN A 143 -9.91 26.99 14.48
N ILE A 144 -8.92 26.09 14.50
CA ILE A 144 -8.11 25.81 15.70
C ILE A 144 -6.85 26.68 15.79
N GLU A 145 -6.56 27.48 14.76
CA GLU A 145 -5.33 28.27 14.69
C GLU A 145 -5.17 29.23 15.86
N ASP A 146 -6.28 29.72 16.43
CA ASP A 146 -6.30 30.64 17.57
C ASP A 146 -6.40 29.98 18.94
N ASP A 147 -6.55 28.65 19.01
CA ASP A 147 -6.64 27.93 20.27
C ASP A 147 -5.26 27.85 20.97
N GLU A 148 -5.15 28.47 22.14
CA GLU A 148 -3.88 28.56 22.87
C GLU A 148 -3.35 27.20 23.36
N PHE A 149 -4.23 26.23 23.66
CA PHE A 149 -3.80 24.88 24.04
C PHE A 149 -3.21 24.14 22.85
N PHE A 150 -3.85 24.25 21.68
CA PHE A 150 -3.32 23.71 20.43
C PHE A 150 -1.98 24.37 20.05
N LYS A 151 -1.91 25.72 20.06
CA LYS A 151 -0.67 26.46 19.78
C LYS A 151 0.45 26.02 20.71
N LYS A 152 0.20 25.95 22.01
CA LYS A 152 1.19 25.51 23.00
C LYS A 152 1.73 24.11 22.65
N PHE A 153 0.85 23.16 22.38
CA PHE A 153 1.24 21.80 22.01
C PHE A 153 2.15 21.79 20.77
N ILE A 154 1.76 22.43 19.68
CA ILE A 154 2.54 22.46 18.44
C ILE A 154 3.90 23.16 18.64
N LYS A 155 3.94 24.27 19.39
CA LYS A 155 5.18 24.98 19.72
C LYS A 155 6.13 24.13 20.54
N ASP A 156 5.62 23.43 21.56
CA ASP A 156 6.41 22.53 22.40
C ASP A 156 7.02 21.40 21.56
N ILE A 157 6.21 20.68 20.77
CA ILE A 157 6.70 19.59 19.92
C ILE A 157 7.82 20.07 19.00
N ARG A 158 7.66 21.25 18.38
CA ARG A 158 8.67 21.78 17.47
C ARG A 158 9.94 22.18 18.20
N SER A 159 9.82 22.86 19.33
CA SER A 159 10.95 23.23 20.19
C SER A 159 11.73 21.98 20.63
N PHE A 160 11.01 20.95 21.07
CA PHE A 160 11.61 19.70 21.52
C PHE A 160 12.31 18.94 20.38
N SER A 161 11.77 19.02 19.16
CA SER A 161 12.33 18.41 17.95
C SER A 161 13.59 19.11 17.43
N LYS A 162 13.96 20.29 17.95
CA LYS A 162 15.14 21.06 17.53
C LYS A 162 15.23 21.20 16.00
N VAL A 163 14.15 21.69 15.40
CA VAL A 163 14.05 21.78 13.93
C VAL A 163 15.03 22.78 13.32
N THR A 164 15.41 22.53 12.07
CA THR A 164 16.16 23.46 11.23
C THR A 164 15.30 23.86 10.03
N TYR A 165 15.16 25.16 9.80
CA TYR A 165 14.41 25.71 8.67
C TYR A 165 15.30 25.89 7.44
N LYS A 166 14.75 25.55 6.29
CA LYS A 166 15.23 25.87 4.94
C LYS A 166 14.04 26.42 4.15
N ASP A 167 14.29 27.14 3.05
CA ASP A 167 13.24 27.84 2.27
C ASP A 167 12.03 26.97 1.91
N LYS A 168 12.27 25.68 1.63
CA LYS A 168 11.22 24.73 1.19
C LYS A 168 11.12 23.47 2.06
N ALA A 169 11.75 23.46 3.23
CA ALA A 169 11.75 22.29 4.11
C ALA A 169 12.05 22.63 5.58
N THR A 170 11.44 21.89 6.49
CA THR A 170 11.79 21.91 7.92
C THR A 170 12.23 20.51 8.30
N GLY A 171 13.48 20.38 8.77
CA GLY A 171 14.10 19.10 9.07
C GLY A 171 14.43 18.93 10.55
N ALA A 172 14.48 17.69 11.00
CA ALA A 172 15.10 17.28 12.27
C ALA A 172 15.64 15.85 12.10
N THR A 173 16.55 15.43 12.96
CA THR A 173 17.15 14.09 12.91
C THR A 173 16.34 13.09 13.73
N MET A 174 16.49 11.79 13.45
CA MET A 174 15.92 10.71 14.27
C MET A 174 16.34 10.83 15.74
N GLY A 175 17.61 11.17 16.00
CA GLY A 175 18.11 11.42 17.36
C GLY A 175 17.44 12.61 18.06
N ASN A 176 17.05 13.66 17.33
CA ASN A 176 16.26 14.75 17.90
C ASN A 176 14.81 14.32 18.18
N ALA A 177 14.23 13.44 17.37
CA ALA A 177 12.92 12.85 17.65
C ALA A 177 12.94 12.04 18.95
N VAL A 178 13.97 11.22 19.19
CA VAL A 178 14.17 10.51 20.48
C VAL A 178 14.21 11.49 21.65
N LYS A 179 15.00 12.56 21.53
CA LYS A 179 15.11 13.59 22.58
C LYS A 179 13.77 14.29 22.83
N ALA A 180 12.98 14.53 21.78
CA ALA A 180 11.67 15.12 21.90
C ALA A 180 10.68 14.20 22.61
N PHE A 181 10.62 12.92 22.26
CA PHE A 181 9.82 11.93 22.99
C PHE A 181 10.22 11.85 24.47
N LYS A 182 11.52 11.85 24.79
CA LYS A 182 11.98 11.87 26.18
C LYS A 182 11.53 13.13 26.93
N LYS A 183 11.54 14.30 26.28
CA LYS A 183 10.99 15.55 26.88
C LYS A 183 9.48 15.48 27.11
N LEU A 184 8.75 14.70 26.31
CA LEU A 184 7.32 14.41 26.50
C LEU A 184 7.07 13.26 27.50
N ASN A 185 8.10 12.83 28.24
CA ASN A 185 8.06 11.72 29.18
C ASN A 185 7.63 10.38 28.54
N TYR A 186 8.21 10.06 27.39
CA TYR A 186 8.16 8.73 26.78
C TYR A 186 9.48 7.99 26.94
N SER A 187 9.40 6.68 27.04
CA SER A 187 10.50 5.79 26.65
C SER A 187 10.60 5.78 25.13
N ALA A 188 11.81 5.99 24.60
CA ALA A 188 12.07 6.07 23.16
C ALA A 188 13.41 5.43 22.81
N THR A 189 13.36 4.41 21.95
CA THR A 189 14.53 3.64 21.52
C THR A 189 14.66 3.67 20.00
N LEU A 190 15.73 4.28 19.50
CA LEU A 190 16.09 4.31 18.08
C LEU A 190 16.83 3.03 17.71
N MET A 191 16.50 2.48 16.54
CA MET A 191 17.18 1.34 15.95
C MET A 191 16.97 1.29 14.44
N ASP A 192 17.81 0.51 13.75
CA ASP A 192 17.58 0.14 12.35
C ASP A 192 16.23 -0.55 12.18
N TYR A 193 15.61 -0.35 11.02
CA TYR A 193 14.34 -0.99 10.70
C TYR A 193 14.44 -2.51 10.78
N LYS A 194 13.65 -3.07 11.70
CA LYS A 194 13.40 -4.50 11.79
C LYS A 194 11.91 -4.74 11.64
N ARG A 195 11.58 -5.56 10.65
CA ARG A 195 10.19 -5.94 10.35
C ARG A 195 9.51 -6.61 11.53
N SER A 196 10.18 -7.57 12.18
CA SER A 196 9.66 -8.28 13.34
C SER A 196 9.34 -7.34 14.51
N GLU A 197 10.26 -6.43 14.84
CA GLU A 197 10.08 -5.43 15.91
C GLU A 197 8.92 -4.49 15.59
N THR A 198 8.83 -4.02 14.34
CA THR A 198 7.72 -3.15 13.92
C THR A 198 6.37 -3.84 14.09
N ILE A 199 6.26 -5.09 13.62
CA ILE A 199 5.02 -5.88 13.75
C ILE A 199 4.68 -6.11 15.23
N GLN A 200 5.67 -6.40 16.07
CA GLN A 200 5.47 -6.60 17.50
C GLN A 200 4.97 -5.34 18.20
N GLU A 201 5.48 -4.15 17.86
CA GLU A 201 4.98 -2.89 18.40
C GLU A 201 3.52 -2.65 18.00
N ILE A 202 3.16 -2.85 16.73
CA ILE A 202 1.78 -2.71 16.26
C ILE A 202 0.84 -3.70 16.95
N GLN A 203 1.27 -4.96 17.12
CA GLN A 203 0.50 -5.98 17.86
C GLN A 203 0.25 -5.60 19.32
N ASN A 204 1.12 -4.79 19.90
CA ASN A 204 0.97 -4.25 21.24
C ASN A 204 0.23 -2.89 21.27
N ASN A 205 -0.43 -2.51 20.18
CA ASN A 205 -1.09 -1.21 20.02
C ASN A 205 -0.13 -0.02 20.23
N ARG A 206 1.12 -0.14 19.77
CA ARG A 206 2.12 0.93 19.83
C ARG A 206 2.51 1.38 18.43
N PRO A 207 2.02 2.55 17.96
CA PRO A 207 2.46 3.13 16.70
C PRO A 207 3.97 3.36 16.70
N VAL A 208 4.61 3.12 15.56
CA VAL A 208 6.07 3.19 15.41
C VAL A 208 6.42 4.42 14.62
N PHE A 209 7.28 5.28 15.17
CA PHE A 209 7.87 6.37 14.40
C PHE A 209 8.88 5.78 13.42
N MET A 210 8.82 6.18 12.15
CA MET A 210 9.72 5.70 11.10
C MET A 210 10.43 6.85 10.40
N GLY A 211 11.65 6.58 9.94
CA GLY A 211 12.39 7.45 9.04
C GLY A 211 13.07 6.64 7.93
N GLY A 212 13.38 7.30 6.82
CA GLY A 212 14.12 6.68 5.71
C GLY A 212 14.40 7.63 4.56
N ASP A 213 15.20 7.15 3.61
CA ASP A 213 15.75 7.92 2.49
C ASP A 213 15.22 7.44 1.13
N ARG A 214 15.27 8.34 0.13
CA ARG A 214 14.77 8.07 -1.24
C ARG A 214 15.78 7.37 -2.16
N LYS A 215 17.09 7.60 -1.99
CA LYS A 215 18.15 7.03 -2.83
C LYS A 215 19.39 6.76 -1.95
N ALA A 216 20.18 5.75 -2.33
CA ALA A 216 21.40 5.39 -1.63
C ALA A 216 22.49 6.41 -1.94
N ILE A 217 23.45 6.56 -1.02
CA ILE A 217 24.59 7.46 -1.16
C ILE A 217 25.52 6.88 -2.24
N PHE A 218 25.37 7.34 -3.47
CA PHE A 218 26.39 7.22 -4.51
C PHE A 218 26.56 8.63 -5.10
N PHE A 219 27.74 9.23 -4.90
CA PHE A 219 28.15 10.59 -5.35
C PHE A 219 27.61 11.79 -4.56
N ASP A 220 27.77 11.84 -3.22
CA ASP A 220 27.63 13.07 -2.39
C ASP A 220 26.32 13.89 -2.48
N ILE A 221 25.27 13.36 -3.12
CA ILE A 221 23.95 14.00 -3.13
C ILE A 221 23.14 13.46 -1.95
N ILE A 222 22.99 14.28 -0.91
CA ILE A 222 22.08 14.05 0.20
C ILE A 222 20.67 13.80 -0.35
N THR A 223 20.13 12.62 -0.08
CA THR A 223 18.73 12.33 -0.39
C THR A 223 17.81 12.94 0.65
N LYS A 224 16.66 13.44 0.18
CA LYS A 224 15.65 14.02 1.06
C LYS A 224 15.05 12.90 1.91
N GLY A 225 15.55 12.73 3.13
CA GLY A 225 14.94 11.86 4.14
C GLY A 225 13.52 12.33 4.51
N HIS A 226 12.70 11.41 5.00
CA HIS A 226 11.35 11.71 5.50
C HIS A 226 11.07 10.94 6.78
N ALA A 227 10.11 11.42 7.55
CA ALA A 227 9.64 10.79 8.77
C ALA A 227 8.12 10.65 8.74
N TRP A 228 7.63 9.52 9.20
CA TRP A 228 6.21 9.16 9.19
C TRP A 228 5.89 8.24 10.37
N VAL A 229 4.64 7.82 10.49
CA VAL A 229 4.21 6.85 11.50
C VAL A 229 3.74 5.58 10.80
N CYS A 230 4.26 4.43 11.24
CA CYS A 230 3.63 3.15 10.96
C CYS A 230 2.64 2.84 12.08
N ASP A 231 1.40 2.60 11.72
CA ASP A 231 0.31 2.47 12.67
C ASP A 231 -0.65 1.33 12.33
N GLY A 232 -0.24 0.38 11.51
CA GLY A 232 -1.04 -0.79 11.25
C GLY A 232 -0.27 -1.94 10.64
N TYR A 233 -0.82 -3.14 10.79
CA TYR A 233 -0.30 -4.38 10.23
C TYR A 233 -1.46 -5.22 9.69
N GLU A 234 -1.33 -5.69 8.46
CA GLU A 234 -2.35 -6.50 7.80
C GLU A 234 -1.72 -7.69 7.07
N VAL A 235 -2.33 -8.86 7.23
CA VAL A 235 -2.04 -10.04 6.44
C VAL A 235 -3.21 -10.25 5.48
N ARG A 236 -2.92 -10.28 4.19
CA ARG A 236 -3.90 -10.60 3.15
C ARG A 236 -3.61 -11.98 2.59
N GLN A 237 -4.67 -12.73 2.39
CA GLN A 237 -4.65 -13.98 1.64
C GLN A 237 -5.09 -13.66 0.20
N THR A 238 -4.30 -14.12 -0.77
CA THR A 238 -4.55 -13.96 -2.20
C THR A 238 -5.00 -15.29 -2.78
N GLN A 239 -6.20 -15.29 -3.34
CA GLN A 239 -6.74 -16.40 -4.12
C GLN A 239 -6.54 -16.13 -5.60
N TYR A 240 -5.96 -17.10 -6.30
CA TYR A 240 -5.89 -17.13 -7.76
C TYR A 240 -6.92 -18.13 -8.28
N ALA A 241 -7.75 -17.65 -9.20
CA ALA A 241 -8.76 -18.43 -9.89
C ALA A 241 -8.76 -18.11 -11.39
N SER A 242 -9.35 -18.97 -12.20
CA SER A 242 -9.52 -18.70 -13.63
C SER A 242 -10.88 -19.14 -14.14
N LEU A 243 -11.44 -18.33 -15.03
CA LEU A 243 -12.56 -18.74 -15.87
C LEU A 243 -11.97 -19.44 -17.09
N VAL A 244 -12.33 -20.72 -17.23
CA VAL A 244 -11.81 -21.59 -18.27
C VAL A 244 -12.91 -21.93 -19.26
N TRP A 245 -12.61 -21.73 -20.54
CA TRP A 245 -13.46 -22.11 -21.66
C TRP A 245 -13.07 -23.51 -22.14
N GLY A 246 -13.70 -24.53 -21.55
CA GLY A 246 -13.43 -25.93 -21.83
C GLY A 246 -14.20 -26.49 -23.02
N SER A 247 -13.87 -27.71 -23.41
CA SER A 247 -14.52 -28.46 -24.50
C SER A 247 -15.59 -29.44 -24.02
N LYS A 248 -15.92 -29.43 -22.72
CA LYS A 248 -16.66 -30.54 -22.09
C LYS A 248 -18.13 -30.60 -22.48
N PHE A 249 -18.66 -29.52 -23.06
CA PHE A 249 -19.92 -29.58 -23.76
C PHE A 249 -19.69 -28.96 -25.14
N ASN A 250 -19.58 -29.81 -26.15
CA ASN A 250 -19.49 -29.44 -27.57
C ASN A 250 -20.83 -28.82 -28.01
N ILE A 251 -21.23 -27.71 -27.37
CA ILE A 251 -22.47 -26.99 -27.59
C ILE A 251 -22.08 -25.78 -28.45
N PRO A 252 -22.50 -25.74 -29.72
CA PRO A 252 -22.48 -24.50 -30.48
C PRO A 252 -23.35 -23.52 -29.69
N ASP A 253 -22.80 -22.35 -29.33
CA ASP A 253 -23.46 -21.28 -28.54
C ASP A 253 -23.33 -21.34 -27.00
N MET A 254 -22.13 -21.64 -26.46
CA MET A 254 -21.89 -21.48 -25.01
C MET A 254 -21.96 -20.02 -24.52
N GLU A 255 -22.94 -19.69 -23.68
CA GLU A 255 -23.12 -18.35 -23.11
C GLU A 255 -22.24 -18.06 -21.86
N GLU A 256 -21.65 -19.07 -21.21
CA GLU A 256 -20.91 -18.93 -19.93
C GLU A 256 -19.63 -19.81 -19.93
N PRO A 257 -18.60 -19.49 -19.11
CA PRO A 257 -17.42 -20.34 -18.94
C PRO A 257 -17.76 -21.67 -18.27
N ASP A 258 -17.17 -22.75 -18.78
CA ASP A 258 -17.45 -24.14 -18.36
C ASP A 258 -16.90 -24.52 -16.99
N TYR A 259 -15.88 -23.81 -16.52
CA TYR A 259 -15.15 -24.20 -15.34
C TYR A 259 -14.51 -23.01 -14.62
N PHE A 260 -14.77 -22.92 -13.31
CA PHE A 260 -14.09 -22.01 -12.41
C PHE A 260 -12.96 -22.78 -11.71
N PHE A 261 -11.73 -22.63 -12.21
CA PHE A 261 -10.57 -23.23 -11.58
C PHE A 261 -10.15 -22.39 -10.36
N THR A 262 -9.89 -23.04 -9.24
CA THR A 262 -9.20 -22.42 -8.11
C THR A 262 -7.97 -23.25 -7.78
N ASN A 263 -6.82 -22.61 -7.61
CA ASN A 263 -5.55 -23.31 -7.35
C ASN A 263 -5.52 -24.07 -6.00
N GLY A 264 -6.52 -23.91 -5.13
CA GLY A 264 -6.57 -24.49 -3.78
C GLY A 264 -5.50 -23.96 -2.81
N THR A 265 -4.41 -23.41 -3.35
CA THR A 265 -3.30 -22.77 -2.64
C THR A 265 -3.51 -21.26 -2.63
N TYR A 266 -3.21 -20.66 -1.48
CA TYR A 266 -3.31 -19.22 -1.28
C TYR A 266 -1.94 -18.66 -0.96
N ASP A 267 -1.65 -17.46 -1.46
CA ASP A 267 -0.45 -16.73 -1.07
C ASP A 267 -0.77 -15.70 0.00
N THR A 268 0.07 -15.62 1.01
CA THR A 268 -0.05 -14.60 2.06
C THR A 268 0.89 -13.46 1.77
N SER A 269 0.37 -12.24 1.85
CA SER A 269 1.16 -11.00 1.76
C SER A 269 0.93 -10.17 3.01
N GLU A 270 1.99 -9.52 3.48
CA GLU A 270 1.96 -8.74 4.70
C GLU A 270 2.21 -7.26 4.39
N PHE A 271 1.42 -6.41 5.04
CA PHE A 271 1.37 -4.97 4.79
C PHE A 271 1.53 -4.22 6.10
N LEU A 272 2.16 -3.06 6.01
CA LEU A 272 2.22 -2.07 7.08
C LEU A 272 1.42 -0.84 6.66
N HIS A 273 0.59 -0.32 7.55
CA HIS A 273 -0.11 0.95 7.31
C HIS A 273 0.82 2.11 7.64
N MET A 274 0.91 3.08 6.73
CA MET A 274 1.74 4.27 6.88
C MET A 274 0.87 5.52 6.90
N ASN A 275 1.08 6.35 7.91
CA ASN A 275 0.61 7.72 7.97
C ASN A 275 1.77 8.69 7.69
N TRP A 276 1.78 9.27 6.48
CA TRP A 276 2.90 10.07 5.97
C TRP A 276 3.00 11.49 6.55
N GLY A 277 1.99 11.93 7.31
CA GLY A 277 1.93 13.31 7.79
C GLY A 277 1.78 14.33 6.65
N TRP A 278 1.05 13.95 5.59
CA TRP A 278 0.76 14.78 4.41
C TRP A 278 -0.75 14.99 4.20
N GLY A 279 -1.55 14.78 5.23
CA GLY A 279 -3.01 14.89 5.17
C GLY A 279 -3.69 13.61 4.72
N GLU A 280 -5.03 13.60 4.77
CA GLU A 280 -5.88 12.45 4.41
C GLU A 280 -5.59 11.94 2.98
N ASN A 281 -5.42 12.86 2.03
CA ASN A 281 -5.12 12.55 0.64
C ASN A 281 -3.62 12.42 0.33
N GLY A 282 -2.75 12.44 1.35
CA GLY A 282 -1.29 12.41 1.20
C GLY A 282 -0.71 11.01 0.92
N GLY A 283 -1.57 10.03 0.64
CA GLY A 283 -1.17 8.64 0.37
C GLY A 283 -1.06 7.78 1.64
N ASN A 284 -1.76 8.10 2.72
CA ASN A 284 -1.87 7.16 3.84
C ASN A 284 -2.46 5.83 3.35
N GLY A 285 -1.93 4.70 3.82
CA GLY A 285 -2.42 3.40 3.34
C GLY A 285 -1.52 2.22 3.65
N TRP A 286 -1.90 1.07 3.09
CA TRP A 286 -1.24 -0.23 3.29
C TRP A 286 -0.15 -0.45 2.24
N TYR A 287 1.10 -0.60 2.71
CA TYR A 287 2.30 -0.79 1.88
C TYR A 287 2.95 -2.14 2.17
N ILE A 288 3.47 -2.79 1.14
CA ILE A 288 4.32 -3.98 1.32
C ILE A 288 5.62 -3.52 1.99
N PHE A 289 6.05 -4.24 3.02
CA PHE A 289 7.15 -3.84 3.91
C PHE A 289 8.48 -3.54 3.17
N ASP A 290 8.78 -4.23 2.07
CA ASP A 290 9.99 -3.98 1.25
C ASP A 290 9.79 -2.96 0.13
N ASN A 291 8.55 -2.57 -0.16
CA ASN A 291 8.23 -1.63 -1.23
C ASN A 291 7.24 -0.56 -0.76
N ILE A 292 7.79 0.49 -0.15
CA ILE A 292 7.02 1.65 0.34
C ILE A 292 7.00 2.79 -0.67
N TYR A 293 6.40 2.55 -1.83
CA TYR A 293 6.21 3.54 -2.88
C TYR A 293 4.87 4.28 -2.74
N ASN A 294 4.92 5.52 -2.27
CA ASN A 294 3.78 6.43 -2.21
C ASN A 294 3.51 7.00 -3.61
N ARG A 295 2.45 6.49 -4.25
CA ARG A 295 2.04 6.88 -5.61
C ARG A 295 1.58 8.33 -5.71
N THR A 296 0.95 8.88 -4.67
CA THR A 296 0.44 10.26 -4.66
C THR A 296 1.55 11.27 -4.89
N HIS A 297 2.73 10.99 -4.32
CA HIS A 297 3.88 11.90 -4.39
C HIS A 297 5.01 11.39 -5.28
N ASP A 298 4.86 10.23 -5.90
CA ASP A 298 5.87 9.55 -6.73
C ASP A 298 7.22 9.38 -5.99
N VAL A 299 7.16 8.80 -4.79
CA VAL A 299 8.34 8.67 -3.89
C VAL A 299 8.39 7.34 -3.19
N SER A 300 9.59 6.82 -2.98
CA SER A 300 9.84 5.61 -2.19
C SER A 300 10.91 5.88 -1.14
N TYR A 301 10.69 5.47 0.10
CA TYR A 301 11.61 5.70 1.24
C TYR A 301 12.22 4.39 1.78
N HIS A 302 12.54 3.46 0.88
CA HIS A 302 12.94 2.09 1.21
C HIS A 302 14.38 1.95 1.75
N LEU A 303 15.18 3.02 1.73
CA LEU A 303 16.60 2.97 2.07
C LEU A 303 16.88 3.57 3.44
N ASN A 304 17.94 3.08 4.10
CA ASN A 304 18.42 3.54 5.41
C ASN A 304 17.29 3.70 6.44
N ARG A 305 16.35 2.74 6.46
CA ARG A 305 15.18 2.87 7.32
C ARG A 305 15.56 2.68 8.77
N GLU A 306 15.08 3.59 9.59
CA GLU A 306 15.22 3.57 11.04
C GLU A 306 13.83 3.66 11.68
N ILE A 307 13.69 3.09 12.86
CA ILE A 307 12.46 3.15 13.66
C ILE A 307 12.74 3.65 15.07
N ILE A 308 11.76 4.31 15.68
CA ILE A 308 11.77 4.61 17.11
C ILE A 308 10.57 3.92 17.75
N LYS A 309 10.87 2.95 18.63
CA LYS A 309 9.87 2.34 19.50
C LYS A 309 9.55 3.30 20.63
N VAL A 310 8.27 3.57 20.85
CA VAL A 310 7.80 4.62 21.75
C VAL A 310 6.69 4.12 22.66
N SER A 311 6.84 4.36 23.96
CA SER A 311 5.83 4.07 24.96
C SER A 311 5.78 5.20 26.00
N PRO A 312 4.58 5.67 26.39
CA PRO A 312 4.47 6.69 27.44
C PRO A 312 4.91 6.11 28.78
N ASN A 313 5.66 6.88 29.57
CA ASN A 313 5.98 6.52 30.95
C ASN A 313 4.81 6.92 31.85
N LYS A 314 3.76 6.09 31.84
CA LYS A 314 2.58 6.22 32.71
C LYS A 314 2.88 5.73 34.11
#